data_AF-A0A1H1TAN1-F1
#
_entry.id   AF-A0A1H1TAN1-F1
#
_cell.length_a   1.000
_cell.length_b   1.000
_cell.length_c   1.000
_cell.angle_alpha   90.00
_cell.angle_beta   90.00
_cell.angle_gamma   90.00
#
_symmetry.space_group_name_H-M   'P 1'
#
loop_
_entity.id
_entity.type
_entity.pdbx_description
1 polymer ?
#
loop_
_entity_poly.entity_id
_entity_poly.type
_entity_poly.pdbx_seq_one_letter_code
_entity_poly.pdbx_strand_id
1 'polypeptide(L)'
;MATILLILHGLVTVALLGAITHQTLATCVPPKAKPYSFFGRFRAVRGADFTNAIVVLYVISWLLGAAVYLYFKVDVQPNLERDHHWHALGFFDLKEDFTAIGLGVLPAYWSCWHQPIDGRSYQIRIALTLLLAFTVWWAFLVGHVMNDIGGFGS
;
A
#
# COMPACT_ATOMS: atom_id res chain seq x y z
N MET A 1 -0.03 24.58 1.41
CA MET A 1 -0.21 23.71 0.22
C MET A 1 0.26 22.28 0.51
N ALA A 2 1.46 22.09 1.08
CA ALA A 2 1.99 20.79 1.48
C ALA A 2 1.07 19.99 2.42
N THR A 3 0.47 20.63 3.44
CA THR A 3 -0.43 19.95 4.40
C THR A 3 -1.67 19.34 3.74
N ILE A 4 -2.32 20.05 2.81
CA ILE A 4 -3.50 19.52 2.09
C ILE A 4 -3.10 18.31 1.25
N LEU A 5 -1.96 18.38 0.56
CA LEU A 5 -1.43 17.27 -0.23
C LEU A 5 -1.12 16.05 0.64
N LEU A 6 -0.50 16.26 1.80
CA LEU A 6 -0.21 15.21 2.78
C LEU A 6 -1.49 14.57 3.34
N ILE A 7 -2.51 15.37 3.66
CA ILE A 7 -3.81 14.88 4.12
C ILE A 7 -4.48 14.03 3.03
N LEU A 8 -4.52 14.53 1.79
CA LEU A 8 -5.11 13.81 0.66
C LEU A 8 -4.35 12.50 0.38
N HIS A 9 -3.02 12.54 0.35
CA HIS A 9 -2.20 11.35 0.19
C HIS A 9 -2.45 10.35 1.33
N GLY A 10 -2.45 10.82 2.58
CA GLY A 10 -2.72 9.99 3.76
C GLY A 10 -4.08 9.30 3.71
N LEU A 11 -5.15 10.03 3.35
CA LEU A 11 -6.50 9.45 3.21
C LEU A 11 -6.55 8.37 2.12
N VAL A 12 -5.95 8.61 0.96
CA VAL A 12 -5.90 7.63 -0.13
C VAL A 12 -5.09 6.40 0.29
N THR A 13 -3.95 6.60 0.95
CA THR A 13 -3.08 5.51 1.42
C THR A 13 -3.77 4.68 2.50
N VAL A 14 -4.52 5.29 3.43
CA VAL A 14 -5.33 4.54 4.42
C VAL A 14 -6.46 3.76 3.75
N ALA A 15 -7.14 4.34 2.76
CA ALA A 15 -8.16 3.62 2.00
C ALA A 15 -7.57 2.41 1.24
N LEU A 16 -6.40 2.59 0.62
CA LEU A 16 -5.65 1.53 -0.05
C LEU A 16 -5.24 0.43 0.93
N LEU A 17 -4.70 0.81 2.09
CA LEU A 17 -4.29 -0.10 3.16
C LEU A 17 -5.46 -0.97 3.63
N GLY A 18 -6.64 -0.36 3.82
CA GLY A 18 -7.86 -1.08 4.15
C GLY A 18 -8.26 -2.07 3.06
N ALA A 19 -8.34 -1.61 1.81
CA ALA A 19 -8.75 -2.43 0.67
C ALA A 19 -7.83 -3.64 0.45
N ILE A 20 -6.51 -3.44 0.47
CA ILE A 20 -5.54 -4.53 0.26
C ILE A 20 -5.59 -5.53 1.42
N THR A 21 -5.70 -5.05 2.67
CA THR A 21 -5.78 -5.93 3.85
C THR A 21 -7.04 -6.79 3.81
N HIS A 22 -8.19 -6.20 3.43
CA HIS A 22 -9.42 -6.95 3.23
C HIS A 22 -9.26 -8.03 2.16
N GLN A 23 -8.69 -7.68 1.01
CA GLN A 23 -8.52 -8.65 -0.08
C GLN A 23 -7.53 -9.76 0.30
N THR A 24 -6.41 -9.43 0.94
CA THR A 24 -5.43 -10.42 1.43
C THR A 24 -6.09 -11.44 2.35
N LEU A 25 -6.87 -10.98 3.33
CA LEU A 25 -7.59 -11.85 4.26
C LEU A 25 -8.64 -12.72 3.56
N ALA A 26 -9.32 -12.17 2.55
CA ALA A 26 -10.27 -12.93 1.74
C ALA A 26 -9.59 -14.00 0.87
N THR A 27 -8.35 -13.76 0.40
CA THR A 27 -7.62 -14.70 -0.47
C THR A 27 -6.83 -15.77 0.26
N CYS A 28 -6.27 -15.48 1.43
CA CYS A 28 -5.32 -16.38 2.09
C CYS A 28 -6.01 -17.42 3.00
N VAL A 29 -7.30 -17.25 3.32
CA VAL A 29 -8.02 -18.12 4.25
C VAL A 29 -8.95 -19.09 3.48
N PRO A 30 -8.82 -20.42 3.66
CA PRO A 30 -9.65 -21.38 2.94
C PRO A 30 -11.15 -21.25 3.28
N PRO A 31 -12.07 -21.62 2.36
CA PRO A 31 -13.52 -21.41 2.50
C PRO A 31 -14.17 -22.01 3.76
N LYS A 32 -13.49 -22.95 4.44
CA LYS A 32 -14.00 -23.78 5.55
C LYS A 32 -14.00 -23.11 6.94
N ALA A 33 -13.87 -21.78 7.05
CA ALA A 33 -13.94 -21.11 8.35
C ALA A 33 -15.41 -20.87 8.79
N LYS A 34 -15.76 -21.29 10.02
CA LYS A 34 -17.12 -21.22 10.57
C LYS A 34 -17.76 -19.81 10.43
N PRO A 35 -19.02 -19.69 9.99
CA PRO A 35 -19.69 -18.41 9.70
C PRO A 35 -19.98 -17.53 10.94
N TYR A 36 -19.70 -18.01 12.16
CA TYR A 36 -20.06 -17.35 13.42
C TYR A 36 -18.95 -16.46 14.03
N SER A 37 -17.79 -16.31 13.37
CA SER A 37 -16.69 -15.46 13.86
C SER A 37 -16.68 -14.08 13.20
N PHE A 38 -16.21 -13.04 13.92
CA PHE A 38 -15.93 -11.71 13.37
C PHE A 38 -15.08 -11.77 12.08
N PHE A 39 -14.04 -12.60 12.08
CA PHE A 39 -13.21 -12.88 10.91
C PHE A 39 -13.97 -13.55 9.76
N GLY A 40 -15.02 -14.33 10.09
CA GLY A 40 -15.91 -14.96 9.11
C GLY A 40 -16.80 -13.95 8.38
N ARG A 41 -17.20 -12.85 9.02
CA ARG A 41 -17.97 -11.77 8.39
C ARG A 41 -17.07 -10.82 7.59
N PHE A 42 -15.90 -10.49 8.13
CA PHE A 42 -14.93 -9.61 7.48
C PHE A 42 -14.42 -10.17 6.13
N ARG A 43 -14.35 -11.50 5.98
CA ARG A 43 -13.96 -12.20 4.73
C ARG A 43 -15.08 -12.43 3.73
N ALA A 44 -16.35 -12.20 4.11
CA ALA A 44 -17.50 -12.53 3.25
C ALA A 44 -17.61 -11.62 2.01
N VAL A 45 -16.79 -10.57 1.95
CA VAL A 45 -16.69 -9.65 0.82
C VAL A 45 -15.92 -10.32 -0.31
N ARG A 46 -16.43 -10.23 -1.54
CA ARG A 46 -15.82 -10.87 -2.71
C ARG A 46 -14.51 -10.16 -3.01
N GLY A 47 -13.38 -10.83 -2.81
CA GLY A 47 -12.05 -10.24 -3.02
C GLY A 47 -11.85 -9.66 -4.43
N ALA A 48 -12.54 -10.19 -5.45
CA ALA A 48 -12.51 -9.65 -6.82
C ALA A 48 -13.08 -8.24 -6.92
N ASP A 49 -14.03 -7.87 -6.05
CA ASP A 49 -14.67 -6.54 -6.07
C ASP A 49 -13.67 -5.44 -5.65
N PHE A 50 -12.63 -5.79 -4.88
CA PHE A 50 -11.58 -4.87 -4.47
C PHE A 50 -10.48 -4.67 -5.50
N THR A 51 -10.34 -5.53 -6.51
CA THR A 51 -9.21 -5.48 -7.44
C THR A 51 -9.11 -4.13 -8.15
N ASN A 52 -10.23 -3.63 -8.70
CA ASN A 52 -10.24 -2.34 -9.39
C ASN A 52 -9.98 -1.17 -8.40
N ALA A 53 -10.56 -1.25 -7.21
CA ALA A 53 -10.35 -0.23 -6.17
C ALA A 53 -8.87 -0.17 -5.76
N ILE A 54 -8.22 -1.31 -5.55
CA ILE A 54 -6.79 -1.39 -5.20
C ILE A 54 -5.93 -0.80 -6.31
N VAL A 55 -6.15 -1.16 -7.56
CA VAL A 55 -5.37 -0.61 -8.69
C VAL A 55 -5.52 0.91 -8.77
N VAL A 56 -6.74 1.42 -8.72
CA VAL A 56 -7.02 2.86 -8.80
C VAL A 56 -6.41 3.60 -7.61
N LEU A 57 -6.65 3.13 -6.38
CA LEU A 57 -6.11 3.74 -5.17
C LEU A 57 -4.57 3.69 -5.14
N TYR A 58 -3.96 2.62 -5.65
CA TYR A 58 -2.51 2.51 -5.75
C TYR A 58 -1.94 3.55 -6.70
N VAL A 59 -2.51 3.67 -7.91
CA VAL A 59 -2.05 4.65 -8.90
C VAL A 59 -2.23 6.08 -8.38
N ILE A 60 -3.37 6.40 -7.77
CA ILE A 60 -3.61 7.72 -7.17
C ILE A 60 -2.64 7.97 -6.00
N SER A 61 -2.45 6.99 -5.12
CA SER A 61 -1.51 7.11 -3.99
C SER A 61 -0.08 7.34 -4.49
N TRP A 62 0.36 6.61 -5.51
CA TRP A 62 1.68 6.78 -6.13
C TRP A 62 1.85 8.17 -6.76
N LEU A 63 0.85 8.67 -7.50
CA LEU A 63 0.89 10.02 -8.08
C LEU A 63 0.96 11.12 -7.02
N LEU A 64 0.15 11.01 -5.97
CA LEU A 64 0.20 11.93 -4.82
C LEU A 64 1.54 11.81 -4.08
N GLY A 65 2.04 10.59 -3.92
CA GLY A 65 3.34 10.29 -3.31
C GLY A 65 4.49 10.90 -4.09
N ALA A 66 4.45 10.86 -5.42
CA ALA A 66 5.44 11.51 -6.28
C ALA A 66 5.42 13.04 -6.10
N ALA A 67 4.25 13.65 -5.94
CA ALA A 67 4.16 15.08 -5.63
C ALA A 67 4.72 15.41 -4.22
N VAL A 68 4.42 14.56 -3.22
CA VAL A 68 4.99 14.69 -1.87
C VAL A 68 6.50 14.46 -1.87
N TYR A 69 7.01 13.57 -2.72
CA TYR A 69 8.44 13.29 -2.86
C TYR A 69 9.25 14.51 -3.30
N LEU A 70 8.69 15.34 -4.19
CA LEU A 70 9.33 16.60 -4.60
C LEU A 70 9.51 17.54 -3.40
N TYR A 71 8.49 17.66 -2.56
CA TYR A 71 8.57 18.43 -1.31
C TYR A 71 9.60 17.81 -0.34
N PHE A 72 9.58 16.48 -0.20
CA PHE A 72 10.57 15.77 0.61
C PHE A 72 12.01 16.09 0.20
N LYS A 73 12.31 16.06 -1.11
CA LYS A 73 13.65 16.32 -1.63
C LYS A 73 14.16 17.73 -1.34
N VAL A 74 13.26 18.73 -1.38
CA VAL A 74 13.65 20.14 -1.24
C VAL A 74 13.67 20.57 0.22
N ASP A 75 12.66 20.20 1.00
CA ASP A 75 12.43 20.80 2.32
C ASP A 75 12.72 19.84 3.49
N VAL A 76 12.73 18.52 3.26
CA VAL A 76 12.81 17.53 4.35
C VAL A 76 14.17 16.84 4.38
N GLN A 77 14.61 16.31 3.24
CA GLN A 77 15.87 15.58 3.14
C GLN A 77 17.09 16.40 3.61
N PRO A 78 17.27 17.68 3.23
CA PRO A 78 18.42 18.46 3.70
C PRO A 78 18.47 18.62 5.23
N ASN A 79 17.31 18.68 5.89
CA ASN A 79 17.24 18.78 7.34
C ASN A 79 17.58 17.44 7.99
N LEU A 80 17.05 16.32 7.48
CA LEU A 80 17.38 14.98 7.97
C LEU A 80 18.86 14.62 7.79
N GLU A 81 19.48 15.06 6.69
CA GLU A 81 20.93 14.88 6.46
C GLU A 81 21.76 15.70 7.45
N ARG A 82 21.34 16.96 7.71
CA ARG A 82 21.99 17.84 8.69
C ARG A 82 21.90 17.27 10.11
N ASP A 83 20.76 16.67 10.46
CA ASP A 83 20.50 16.10 11.78
C ASP A 83 20.99 14.64 11.91
N HIS A 84 21.70 14.13 10.90
CA HIS A 84 22.29 12.79 10.85
C HIS A 84 21.28 11.63 11.00
N HIS A 85 20.04 11.83 10.54
CA HIS A 85 18.99 10.81 10.52
C HIS A 85 19.10 9.85 9.32
N TRP A 86 20.29 9.27 9.11
CA TRP A 86 20.61 8.42 7.95
C TRP A 86 19.71 7.19 7.82
N HIS A 87 19.28 6.62 8.95
CA HIS A 87 18.37 5.48 8.94
C HIS A 87 16.99 5.84 8.37
N ALA A 88 16.49 7.05 8.65
CA ALA A 88 15.20 7.50 8.13
C ALA A 88 15.24 7.67 6.61
N LEU A 89 16.36 8.18 6.08
CA LEU A 89 16.61 8.27 4.63
C LEU A 89 16.66 6.88 3.99
N GLY A 90 17.38 5.93 4.59
CA GLY A 90 17.44 4.56 4.09
C GLY A 90 16.08 3.85 4.07
N PHE A 91 15.25 4.04 5.11
CA PHE A 91 13.88 3.50 5.11
C PHE A 91 13.02 4.13 4.02
N PHE A 92 13.19 5.43 3.77
CA PHE A 92 12.48 6.13 2.71
C PHE A 92 12.87 5.62 1.32
N ASP A 93 14.15 5.43 1.05
CA ASP A 93 14.62 4.89 -0.23
C ASP A 93 14.05 3.49 -0.48
N LEU A 94 14.07 2.61 0.55
CA LEU A 94 13.42 1.29 0.46
C LEU A 94 11.91 1.39 0.22
N LYS A 95 11.24 2.39 0.82
CA LYS A 95 9.82 2.65 0.54
C LYS A 95 9.60 3.00 -0.93
N GLU A 96 10.43 3.85 -1.52
CA GLU A 96 10.28 4.24 -2.93
C GLU A 96 10.49 3.03 -3.85
N ASP A 97 11.51 2.22 -3.58
CA ASP A 97 11.78 0.99 -4.34
C ASP A 97 10.61 0.00 -4.27
N PHE A 98 10.08 -0.26 -3.07
CA PHE A 98 8.93 -1.15 -2.91
C PHE A 98 7.66 -0.59 -3.55
N THR A 99 7.47 0.72 -3.52
CA THR A 99 6.33 1.36 -4.21
C THR A 99 6.46 1.24 -5.73
N ALA A 100 7.68 1.39 -6.27
CA ALA A 100 7.94 1.16 -7.69
C ALA A 100 7.73 -0.31 -8.10
N ILE A 101 8.17 -1.25 -7.26
CA ILE A 101 7.93 -2.69 -7.47
C ILE A 101 6.42 -2.99 -7.49
N GLY A 102 5.68 -2.46 -6.51
CA GLY A 102 4.24 -2.65 -6.45
C GLY A 102 3.52 -2.09 -7.69
N LEU A 103 3.91 -0.89 -8.14
CA LEU A 103 3.41 -0.30 -9.38
C LEU A 103 3.71 -1.21 -10.60
N GLY A 104 4.93 -1.74 -10.70
CA GLY A 104 5.36 -2.60 -11.79
C GLY A 104 4.58 -3.92 -11.86
N VAL A 105 4.13 -4.47 -10.73
CA VAL A 105 3.34 -5.72 -10.69
C VAL A 105 1.84 -5.52 -10.84
N LEU A 106 1.32 -4.28 -10.80
CA LEU A 106 -0.12 -3.99 -10.92
C LEU A 106 -0.79 -4.58 -12.18
N PRO A 107 -0.21 -4.49 -13.39
CA PRO A 107 -0.84 -5.06 -14.59
C PRO A 107 -0.99 -6.58 -14.51
N ALA A 108 0.03 -7.26 -13.98
CA ALA A 108 0.00 -8.70 -13.76
C ALA A 108 -1.07 -9.07 -12.72
N TYR A 109 -1.11 -8.35 -11.59
CA TYR A 109 -2.12 -8.52 -10.56
C TYR A 109 -3.54 -8.34 -11.12
N TRP A 110 -3.79 -7.26 -11.85
CA TRP A 110 -5.10 -6.97 -12.42
C TRP A 110 -5.54 -8.05 -13.41
N SER A 111 -4.64 -8.47 -14.32
CA SER A 111 -4.91 -9.54 -15.28
C SER A 111 -5.21 -10.87 -14.59
N CYS A 112 -4.41 -11.27 -13.60
CA CYS A 112 -4.61 -12.50 -12.85
C CYS A 112 -5.98 -12.56 -12.18
N TRP A 113 -6.50 -11.43 -11.67
CA TRP A 113 -7.81 -11.36 -11.04
C TRP A 113 -9.00 -11.39 -12.00
N HIS A 114 -8.82 -11.02 -13.27
CA HIS A 114 -9.87 -11.05 -14.30
C HIS A 114 -9.99 -12.39 -15.05
N GLN A 115 -8.98 -13.25 -14.93
CA GLN A 115 -9.00 -14.57 -15.55
C GLN A 115 -9.89 -15.57 -14.79
N PRO A 116 -10.31 -16.70 -15.40
CA PRO A 116 -10.93 -17.81 -14.66
C PRO A 116 -9.97 -18.41 -13.63
N ILE A 117 -10.51 -18.97 -12.54
CA ILE A 117 -9.71 -19.60 -11.50
C ILE A 117 -9.28 -21.00 -11.97
N ASP A 118 -7.98 -21.17 -12.22
CA ASP A 118 -7.32 -22.48 -12.26
C ASP A 118 -6.38 -22.62 -11.04
N GLY A 119 -5.93 -23.84 -10.73
CA GLY A 119 -5.13 -24.10 -9.53
C GLY A 119 -3.80 -23.33 -9.46
N ARG A 120 -3.18 -23.02 -10.62
CA ARG A 120 -1.90 -22.28 -10.69
C ARG A 120 -2.14 -20.76 -10.61
N SER A 121 -3.16 -20.27 -11.29
CA SER A 121 -3.67 -18.89 -11.26
C SER A 121 -4.06 -18.48 -9.84
N TYR A 122 -4.64 -19.40 -9.05
CA TYR A 122 -4.97 -19.15 -7.64
C TYR A 122 -3.73 -18.84 -6.78
N GLN A 123 -2.65 -19.62 -6.91
CA GLN A 123 -1.41 -19.36 -6.17
C GLN A 123 -0.75 -18.04 -6.57
N ILE A 124 -0.76 -17.72 -7.86
CA ILE A 124 -0.22 -16.45 -8.38
C ILE A 124 -1.01 -15.25 -7.84
N ARG A 125 -2.34 -15.33 -7.76
CA ARG A 125 -3.17 -14.28 -7.15
C ARG A 125 -2.80 -14.04 -5.70
N ILE A 126 -2.62 -15.11 -4.91
CA ILE A 126 -2.21 -14.98 -3.51
C ILE A 126 -0.83 -14.31 -3.43
N ALA A 127 0.14 -14.77 -4.20
CA ALA A 127 1.50 -14.22 -4.18
C ALA A 127 1.51 -12.72 -4.55
N LEU A 128 0.82 -12.33 -5.61
CA LEU A 128 0.73 -10.93 -6.04
C LEU A 128 -0.03 -10.05 -5.02
N THR A 129 -1.10 -10.58 -4.43
CA THR A 129 -1.88 -9.85 -3.41
C THR A 129 -1.06 -9.67 -2.12
N LEU A 130 -0.28 -10.67 -1.72
CA LEU A 130 0.63 -10.58 -0.56
C LEU A 130 1.80 -9.62 -0.83
N LEU A 131 2.38 -9.65 -2.03
CA LEU A 131 3.42 -8.72 -2.42
C LEU A 131 2.90 -7.28 -2.38
N LEU A 132 1.75 -7.00 -2.99
CA LEU A 132 1.13 -5.68 -2.93
C LEU A 132 0.81 -5.27 -1.49
N ALA A 133 0.24 -6.17 -0.69
CA ALA A 133 -0.02 -5.91 0.73
C ALA A 133 1.26 -5.51 1.47
N PHE A 134 2.35 -6.24 1.28
CA PHE A 134 3.65 -5.92 1.87
C PHE A 134 4.13 -4.52 1.46
N THR A 135 4.12 -4.21 0.15
CA THR A 135 4.58 -2.89 -0.33
C THR A 135 3.74 -1.75 0.22
N VAL A 136 2.41 -1.89 0.27
CA VAL A 136 1.48 -0.87 0.78
C VAL A 136 1.66 -0.67 2.29
N TRP A 137 1.75 -1.76 3.06
CA TRP A 137 1.98 -1.69 4.50
C TRP A 137 3.33 -1.05 4.82
N TRP A 138 4.38 -1.43 4.11
CA TRP A 138 5.70 -0.84 4.28
C TRP A 138 5.69 0.67 3.98
N ALA A 139 5.13 1.07 2.83
CA ALA A 139 5.05 2.47 2.44
C ALA A 139 4.26 3.32 3.46
N PHE A 140 3.16 2.78 3.99
CA PHE A 140 2.37 3.44 5.03
C PHE A 140 3.15 3.60 6.34
N LEU A 141 3.79 2.54 6.83
CA LEU A 141 4.56 2.57 8.08
C LEU A 141 5.74 3.55 8.00
N VAL A 142 6.55 3.47 6.94
CA VAL A 142 7.67 4.39 6.75
C VAL A 142 7.17 5.82 6.60
N GLY A 143 6.11 6.06 5.83
CA GLY A 143 5.52 7.38 5.68
C GLY A 143 5.06 7.98 7.00
N HIS A 144 4.44 7.18 7.87
CA HIS A 144 4.00 7.62 9.19
C HIS A 144 5.18 7.93 10.11
N VAL A 145 6.16 7.03 10.21
CA VAL A 145 7.38 7.24 11.01
C VAL A 145 8.13 8.49 10.56
N MET A 146 8.26 8.71 9.25
CA MET A 146 8.91 9.92 8.73
C MET A 146 8.14 11.20 9.04
N ASN A 147 6.81 11.15 8.98
CA ASN A 147 5.98 12.28 9.37
C ASN A 147 6.16 12.65 10.84
N ASP A 148 6.28 11.65 11.71
CA ASP A 148 6.49 11.84 13.15
C ASP A 148 7.90 12.37 13.48
N ILE A 149 8.94 11.87 12.80
CA ILE A 149 10.33 12.36 12.94
C ILE A 149 10.44 13.81 12.45
N GLY A 150 9.80 14.12 11.32
CA GLY A 150 9.89 15.44 10.69
C GLY A 150 9.04 16.52 11.36
N GLY A 151 8.17 16.17 12.31
CA GLY A 151 7.31 17.12 13.02
C GLY A 151 6.26 17.81 12.13
N PHE A 152 5.95 17.28 10.94
CA PHE A 152 5.04 17.93 9.99
C PHE A 152 3.56 17.96 10.43
N GLY A 153 3.25 17.36 11.59
CA GLY A 153 1.93 17.37 12.24
C GLY A 153 1.79 18.31 13.44
N SER A 154 2.84 19.07 13.80
CA SER A 154 2.84 20.04 14.92
C SER A 154 3.03 21.47 14.46
#